data_AF-M7W0N9-F1
#
_entry.id   AF-M7W0N9-F1
#
_cell.length_a   1.000
_cell.length_b   1.000
_cell.length_c   1.000
_cell.angle_alpha   90.00
_cell.angle_beta   90.00
_cell.angle_gamma   90.00
#
_symmetry.space_group_name_H-M   'P 1'
#
loop_
_entity.id
_entity.type
_entity.pdbx_description
1 polymer ?
#
loop_
_entity_poly.entity_id
_entity_poly.type
_entity_poly.pdbx_seq_one_letter_code
_entity_poly.pdbx_strand_id
1 'polypeptide(L)'
;MFKSKSPNTPRESKESNEKTITIIPHVYVQNEDRSMIDGNIKISVNMNILTFQFRSSISLDGKSRSKNNTFSITFSIDDISGLCISSPINNFDTINFSTIEKHLPSFFFPKDSEFNVYFFLNVIIENGFTIVPKDGQQNVFIVHKRLEKVADILSSSPIDLSQITPIDLKTILSLANEDGSFEVSAQEDIRKSTYFSGLQPDARTFVWKLVLGYYRFDMTTKQREELDQKRRKEYFMIKTQWENFIPEQLTNWITMKQTLEQIDKDVRRTDNKHEKFFNEKNVVMLRDVLRTYALYNWRIGYGQGMNDICSLIMEITLDESEVFWLFKSVMDMMEQFYKPRTNHEVQNFEEVGWIIKFVNPSLYDYFIRNNVNYLFCYRWIVLLFKRDFSSRDCLNVWDRIFAYPERKLYYFICSAIILKNGDQIVEKQKGFDGMVEFLQDMHKKIPAQVVYDSDIIYQEFNELADKKYLELMFQN
;
A
#
# COMPACT_ATOMS: atom_id res chain seq x y z
N MET A 1 66.94 -27.93 -23.34
CA MET A 1 65.82 -28.49 -22.56
C MET A 1 64.97 -27.33 -22.06
N PHE A 2 63.92 -26.96 -22.79
CA PHE A 2 62.48 -27.22 -22.51
C PHE A 2 61.94 -26.44 -21.29
N LYS A 3 61.25 -25.31 -21.55
CA LYS A 3 59.78 -25.05 -21.38
C LYS A 3 59.35 -24.98 -19.89
N SER A 4 58.69 -23.92 -19.42
CA SER A 4 57.28 -23.69 -19.74
C SER A 4 56.84 -22.21 -19.67
N LYS A 5 55.97 -21.85 -20.62
CA LYS A 5 55.10 -20.66 -20.61
C LYS A 5 53.95 -20.93 -19.64
N SER A 6 53.61 -19.97 -18.78
CA SER A 6 52.28 -19.88 -18.18
C SER A 6 51.35 -19.04 -19.09
N PRO A 7 50.06 -19.39 -19.21
CA PRO A 7 49.18 -18.86 -20.23
C PRO A 7 48.55 -17.52 -19.81
N ASN A 8 48.31 -16.67 -20.80
CA ASN A 8 47.40 -15.53 -20.75
C ASN A 8 46.08 -15.92 -20.07
N THR A 9 45.77 -15.27 -18.96
CA THR A 9 44.39 -15.14 -18.48
C THR A 9 43.61 -14.33 -19.52
N PRO A 10 42.47 -14.82 -20.03
CA PRO A 10 41.60 -14.01 -20.86
C PRO A 10 41.08 -12.85 -20.00
N ARG A 11 41.15 -11.63 -20.50
CA ARG A 11 40.24 -10.57 -20.05
C ARG A 11 38.83 -11.07 -20.37
N GLU A 12 38.11 -11.52 -19.36
CA GLU A 12 36.66 -11.67 -19.43
C GLU A 12 36.09 -10.29 -19.80
N SER A 13 35.77 -10.13 -21.07
CA SER A 13 34.81 -9.13 -21.50
C SER A 13 33.52 -9.47 -20.76
N LYS A 14 33.14 -8.63 -19.79
CA LYS A 14 31.76 -8.56 -19.32
C LYS A 14 30.90 -8.35 -20.56
N GLU A 15 30.28 -9.42 -21.07
CA GLU A 15 29.21 -9.32 -22.06
C GLU A 15 28.11 -8.49 -21.40
N SER A 16 28.06 -7.21 -21.74
CA SER A 16 26.88 -6.39 -21.50
C SER A 16 25.76 -7.02 -22.32
N ASN A 17 24.73 -7.55 -21.65
CA ASN A 17 23.47 -8.03 -22.25
C ASN A 17 22.66 -6.86 -22.86
N GLU A 18 23.30 -6.01 -23.66
CA GLU A 18 22.68 -4.88 -24.33
C GLU A 18 22.11 -5.35 -25.67
N LYS A 19 20.77 -5.50 -25.72
CA LYS A 19 20.05 -5.87 -26.94
C LYS A 19 19.67 -4.61 -27.70
N THR A 20 20.05 -4.51 -28.98
CA THR A 20 19.60 -3.41 -29.83
C THR A 20 18.15 -3.67 -30.25
N ILE A 21 17.26 -2.71 -30.02
CA ILE A 21 15.84 -2.79 -30.40
C ILE A 21 15.68 -2.33 -31.84
N THR A 22 16.10 -1.10 -32.13
CA THR A 22 15.98 -0.49 -33.45
C THR A 22 17.01 0.62 -33.65
N ILE A 23 17.18 1.03 -34.90
CA ILE A 23 17.98 2.19 -35.29
C ILE A 23 17.06 3.07 -36.15
N ILE A 24 16.83 4.29 -35.70
CA ILE A 24 16.00 5.29 -36.36
C ILE A 24 16.95 6.20 -37.17
N PRO A 25 16.96 6.09 -38.51
CA PRO A 25 17.78 6.93 -39.36
C PRO A 25 17.16 8.31 -39.55
N HIS A 26 17.97 9.26 -40.02
CA HIS A 26 17.52 10.60 -40.41
C HIS A 26 16.84 11.39 -39.29
N VAL A 27 17.42 11.31 -38.09
CA VAL A 27 17.06 12.17 -36.97
C VAL A 27 18.05 13.31 -36.91
N TYR A 28 17.55 14.54 -36.71
CA TYR A 28 18.39 15.71 -36.75
C TYR A 28 18.51 16.34 -35.37
N VAL A 29 19.67 16.94 -35.12
CA VAL A 29 19.91 17.82 -33.96
C VAL A 29 20.37 19.17 -34.49
N GLN A 30 19.92 20.25 -33.84
CA GLN A 30 20.32 21.60 -34.22
C GLN A 30 21.57 22.02 -33.44
N ASN A 31 22.56 22.59 -34.13
CA ASN A 31 23.74 23.17 -33.48
C ASN A 31 23.57 24.65 -33.12
N GLU A 32 24.59 25.25 -32.50
CA GLU A 32 24.58 26.67 -32.09
C GLU A 32 24.31 27.63 -33.25
N ASP A 33 24.81 27.30 -34.45
CA ASP A 33 24.60 28.08 -35.69
C ASP A 33 23.24 27.81 -36.36
N ARG A 34 22.34 27.06 -35.70
CA ARG A 34 21.01 26.66 -36.19
C ARG A 34 21.00 25.72 -37.39
N SER A 35 22.15 25.20 -37.80
CA SER A 35 22.24 24.17 -38.85
C SER A 35 21.79 22.81 -38.31
N MET A 36 21.18 22.01 -39.20
CA MET A 36 20.66 20.69 -38.86
C MET A 36 21.73 19.62 -39.13
N ILE A 37 22.08 18.86 -38.10
CA ILE A 37 23.04 17.77 -38.17
C ILE A 37 22.28 16.46 -38.29
N ASP A 38 22.42 15.78 -39.42
CA ASP A 38 21.84 14.46 -39.67
C ASP A 38 22.57 13.38 -38.85
N GLY A 39 21.81 12.41 -38.36
CA GLY A 39 22.33 11.27 -37.62
C GLY A 39 21.28 10.19 -37.38
N ASN A 40 21.69 9.19 -36.61
CA ASN A 40 20.85 8.03 -36.31
C ASN A 40 20.68 7.90 -34.80
N ILE A 41 19.46 7.64 -34.32
CA ILE A 41 19.24 7.22 -32.93
C ILE A 41 19.21 5.70 -32.89
N LYS A 42 20.20 5.11 -32.22
CA LYS A 42 20.15 3.70 -31.81
C LYS A 42 19.38 3.61 -30.49
N ILE A 43 18.40 2.72 -30.43
CA ILE A 43 17.65 2.40 -29.20
C ILE A 43 18.05 0.99 -28.78
N SER A 44 18.51 0.84 -27.55
CA SER A 44 18.89 -0.45 -26.94
C SER A 44 18.26 -0.62 -25.57
N VAL A 45 18.13 -1.88 -25.15
CA VAL A 45 17.65 -2.24 -23.81
C VAL A 45 18.70 -3.09 -23.10
N ASN A 46 18.96 -2.77 -21.84
CA ASN A 46 19.81 -3.53 -20.94
C ASN A 46 19.17 -3.54 -19.55
N MET A 47 18.88 -4.73 -18.99
CA MET A 47 18.22 -4.89 -17.68
C MET A 47 17.01 -3.97 -17.47
N ASN A 48 16.11 -3.88 -18.46
CA ASN A 48 14.89 -3.03 -18.47
C ASN A 48 15.14 -1.51 -18.52
N ILE A 49 16.36 -1.07 -18.80
CA ILE A 49 16.69 0.33 -19.02
C ILE A 49 16.77 0.59 -20.53
N LEU A 50 15.87 1.44 -21.04
CA LEU A 50 15.93 1.89 -22.44
C LEU A 50 16.99 2.96 -22.58
N THR A 51 18.00 2.70 -23.42
CA THR A 51 19.10 3.62 -23.71
C THR A 51 18.97 4.12 -25.13
N PHE A 52 19.08 5.44 -25.30
CA PHE A 52 19.09 6.11 -26.58
C PHE A 52 20.50 6.60 -26.86
N GLN A 53 21.03 6.27 -28.03
CA GLN A 53 22.31 6.74 -28.49
C GLN A 53 22.17 7.40 -29.86
N PHE A 54 22.15 8.73 -29.89
CA PHE A 54 22.31 9.48 -31.13
C PHE A 54 23.74 9.35 -31.63
N ARG A 55 23.95 9.11 -32.92
CA ARG A 55 25.27 9.11 -33.56
C ARG A 55 25.25 9.89 -34.86
N SER A 56 26.23 10.78 -35.03
CA SER A 56 26.48 11.49 -36.29
C SER A 56 27.96 11.43 -36.69
N SER A 57 28.21 11.50 -38.00
CA SER A 57 29.54 11.66 -38.60
C SER A 57 30.05 13.10 -38.54
N ILE A 58 29.18 14.06 -38.20
CA ILE A 58 29.47 15.49 -38.06
C ILE A 58 29.30 15.85 -36.59
N SER A 59 30.28 16.56 -36.00
CA SER A 59 30.15 17.02 -34.60
C SER A 59 29.30 18.30 -34.49
N LEU A 60 28.81 18.58 -33.27
CA LEU A 60 27.97 19.75 -32.98
C LEU A 60 28.61 21.10 -33.40
N ASP A 61 29.94 21.19 -33.43
CA ASP A 61 30.72 22.35 -33.91
C ASP A 61 30.84 22.44 -35.45
N GLY A 62 30.08 21.63 -36.20
CA GLY A 62 30.00 21.68 -37.67
C GLY A 62 31.23 21.12 -38.41
N LYS A 63 32.21 20.57 -37.69
CA LYS A 63 33.44 20.03 -38.29
C LYS A 63 33.27 18.54 -38.63
N SER A 64 33.66 18.17 -39.86
CA SER A 64 33.77 16.76 -40.27
C SER A 64 34.89 16.10 -39.48
N ARG A 65 34.58 15.04 -38.72
CA ARG A 65 35.58 14.24 -38.03
C ARG A 65 35.89 12.98 -38.86
N SER A 66 37.11 12.46 -38.72
CA SER A 66 37.55 11.26 -39.44
C SER A 66 36.61 10.07 -39.21
N LYS A 67 36.65 9.06 -40.10
CA LYS A 67 35.83 7.83 -40.06
C LYS A 67 35.73 7.12 -38.69
N ASN A 68 36.56 7.48 -37.71
CA ASN A 68 36.61 6.88 -36.37
C ASN A 68 36.09 7.78 -35.23
N ASN A 69 35.68 9.03 -35.48
CA ASN A 69 35.20 9.95 -34.45
C ASN A 69 33.72 10.28 -34.66
N THR A 70 32.84 9.41 -34.15
CA THR A 70 31.39 9.66 -34.14
C THR A 70 31.03 10.55 -32.96
N PHE A 71 30.26 11.61 -33.21
CA PHE A 71 29.61 12.36 -32.14
C PHE A 71 28.47 11.50 -31.59
N SER A 72 28.38 11.33 -30.27
CA SER A 72 27.28 10.57 -29.69
C SER A 72 26.72 11.19 -28.43
N ILE A 73 25.39 11.20 -28.33
CA ILE A 73 24.64 11.56 -27.12
C ILE A 73 23.99 10.30 -26.61
N THR A 74 24.28 9.93 -25.37
CA THR A 74 23.66 8.77 -24.71
C THR A 74 22.82 9.24 -23.53
N PHE A 75 21.55 8.82 -23.49
CA PHE A 75 20.66 9.07 -22.36
C PHE A 75 19.77 7.85 -22.11
N SER A 76 19.33 7.70 -20.86
CA SER A 76 18.36 6.68 -20.47
C SER A 76 16.95 7.28 -20.47
N ILE A 77 15.95 6.44 -20.69
CA ILE A 77 14.55 6.77 -20.43
C ILE A 77 14.30 7.19 -18.96
N ASP A 78 15.10 6.70 -18.02
CA ASP A 78 15.02 7.08 -16.60
C ASP A 78 15.48 8.52 -16.36
N ASP A 79 16.31 9.07 -17.26
CA ASP A 79 16.70 10.48 -17.23
C ASP A 79 15.53 11.40 -17.63
N ILE A 80 14.49 10.87 -18.30
CA ILE A 80 13.39 11.62 -18.89
C ILE A 80 12.21 11.72 -17.92
N SER A 81 11.85 12.95 -17.53
CA SER A 81 10.67 13.25 -16.72
C SER A 81 9.47 13.70 -17.55
N GLY A 82 9.68 14.11 -18.79
CA GLY A 82 8.62 14.46 -19.74
C GLY A 82 9.15 14.72 -21.13
N LEU A 83 8.26 14.76 -22.11
CA LEU A 83 8.56 15.11 -23.50
C LEU A 83 7.54 16.11 -24.03
N CYS A 84 7.99 17.08 -24.82
CA CYS A 84 7.14 18.05 -25.49
C CYS A 84 7.30 17.91 -27.00
N ILE A 85 6.19 17.71 -27.70
CA ILE A 85 6.15 17.60 -29.16
C ILE A 85 5.68 18.93 -29.73
N SER A 86 6.44 19.45 -30.66
CA SER A 86 6.11 20.71 -31.35
C SER A 86 6.53 20.61 -32.80
N SER A 87 5.93 21.41 -33.69
CA SER A 87 6.38 21.53 -35.09
C SER A 87 6.92 22.93 -35.37
N PRO A 88 8.03 23.36 -34.75
CA PRO A 88 8.58 24.70 -34.89
C PRO A 88 9.18 24.98 -36.29
N ILE A 89 9.50 23.93 -37.05
CA ILE A 89 10.09 24.01 -38.38
C ILE A 89 9.17 23.29 -39.38
N ASN A 90 8.95 23.89 -40.55
CA ASN A 90 8.18 23.26 -41.62
C ASN A 90 8.74 21.88 -41.97
N ASN A 91 7.85 20.88 -42.07
CA ASN A 91 8.15 19.48 -42.38
C ASN A 91 8.84 18.66 -41.29
N PHE A 92 9.07 19.21 -40.09
CA PHE A 92 9.62 18.47 -38.96
C PHE A 92 8.69 18.50 -37.75
N ASP A 93 8.65 17.38 -37.03
CA ASP A 93 8.20 17.32 -35.65
C ASP A 93 9.42 17.26 -34.72
N THR A 94 9.34 17.99 -33.62
CA THR A 94 10.44 18.18 -32.67
C THR A 94 10.06 17.61 -31.33
N ILE A 95 10.92 16.76 -30.79
CA ILE A 95 10.81 16.25 -29.42
C ILE A 95 11.83 17.01 -28.55
N ASN A 96 11.30 17.65 -27.51
CA ASN A 96 12.10 18.23 -26.44
C ASN A 96 11.95 17.39 -25.18
N PHE A 97 13.05 16.92 -24.63
CA PHE A 97 13.04 16.15 -23.38
C PHE A 97 13.19 17.06 -22.17
N SER A 98 12.30 16.89 -21.20
CA SER A 98 12.51 17.37 -19.83
C SER A 98 13.23 16.28 -19.05
N THR A 99 14.32 16.63 -18.38
CA THR A 99 15.12 15.71 -17.56
C THR A 99 15.34 16.31 -16.17
N ILE A 100 15.78 15.48 -15.23
CA ILE A 100 16.05 15.92 -13.85
C ILE A 100 17.43 16.60 -13.75
N GLU A 101 18.46 16.06 -14.42
CA GLU A 101 19.86 16.48 -14.22
C GLU A 101 20.63 16.84 -15.51
N LYS A 102 20.08 16.60 -16.71
CA LYS A 102 20.84 16.68 -17.98
C LYS A 102 20.15 17.50 -19.07
N HIS A 103 20.76 18.59 -19.53
CA HIS A 103 20.22 19.29 -20.70
C HIS A 103 20.41 18.44 -21.97
N LEU A 104 19.31 17.91 -22.53
CA LEU A 104 19.30 17.21 -23.81
C LEU A 104 18.95 18.19 -24.94
N PRO A 105 19.53 18.01 -26.15
CA PRO A 105 19.12 18.84 -27.28
C PRO A 105 17.74 18.43 -27.80
N SER A 106 17.14 19.32 -28.58
CA SER A 106 15.93 19.02 -29.36
C SER A 106 16.25 18.04 -30.48
N PHE A 107 15.40 17.03 -30.64
CA PHE A 107 15.50 16.06 -31.73
C PHE A 107 14.40 16.31 -32.75
N PHE A 108 14.77 16.40 -34.03
CA PHE A 108 13.88 16.75 -35.12
C PHE A 108 13.69 15.54 -36.04
N PHE A 109 12.44 15.18 -36.29
CA PHE A 109 12.01 14.04 -37.08
C PHE A 109 11.23 14.54 -38.30
N PRO A 110 11.56 14.11 -39.53
CA PRO A 110 10.79 14.48 -40.71
C PRO A 110 9.35 13.94 -40.64
N LYS A 111 8.36 14.78 -40.97
CA LYS A 111 6.92 14.41 -40.88
C LYS A 111 6.52 13.28 -41.83
N ASP A 112 7.08 13.29 -43.04
CA ASP A 112 6.78 12.32 -44.09
C ASP A 112 7.65 11.05 -44.02
N SER A 113 8.43 10.89 -42.95
CA SER A 113 9.24 9.69 -42.72
C SER A 113 8.43 8.59 -42.06
N GLU A 114 8.70 7.34 -42.41
CA GLU A 114 8.22 6.15 -41.69
C GLU A 114 8.71 6.17 -40.23
N PHE A 115 9.91 6.70 -40.00
CA PHE A 115 10.55 6.83 -38.69
C PHE A 115 10.27 8.20 -38.05
N ASN A 116 9.01 8.61 -38.00
CA ASN A 116 8.57 9.89 -37.41
C ASN A 116 8.48 9.83 -35.87
N VAL A 117 8.05 10.93 -35.25
CA VAL A 117 7.88 11.02 -33.78
C VAL A 117 6.97 9.93 -33.24
N TYR A 118 5.88 9.59 -33.94
CA TYR A 118 4.95 8.55 -33.48
C TYR A 118 5.59 7.17 -33.48
N PHE A 119 6.44 6.86 -34.47
CA PHE A 119 7.24 5.64 -34.45
C PHE A 119 8.16 5.59 -33.22
N PHE A 120 8.85 6.70 -32.92
CA PHE A 120 9.70 6.80 -31.73
C PHE A 120 8.92 6.58 -30.42
N LEU A 121 7.75 7.19 -30.27
CA LEU A 121 6.89 6.99 -29.11
C LEU A 121 6.38 5.54 -29.00
N ASN A 122 5.99 4.93 -30.13
CA ASN A 122 5.56 3.53 -30.16
C ASN A 122 6.68 2.61 -29.71
N VAL A 123 7.93 2.83 -30.13
CA VAL A 123 9.08 2.05 -29.66
C VAL A 123 9.23 2.16 -28.14
N ILE A 124 9.07 3.36 -27.57
CA ILE A 124 9.10 3.55 -26.11
C ILE A 124 7.98 2.75 -25.44
N ILE A 125 6.75 2.86 -25.95
CA ILE A 125 5.56 2.19 -25.39
C ILE A 125 5.69 0.66 -25.46
N GLU A 126 6.09 0.13 -26.61
CA GLU A 126 6.27 -1.31 -26.86
C GLU A 126 7.37 -1.92 -25.99
N ASN A 127 8.33 -1.11 -25.52
CA ASN A 127 9.44 -1.56 -24.69
C ASN A 127 9.26 -1.21 -23.21
N GLY A 128 8.01 -1.20 -22.73
CA GLY A 128 7.71 -1.21 -21.31
C GLY A 128 7.62 0.17 -20.67
N PHE A 129 7.14 1.17 -21.41
CA PHE A 129 6.87 2.51 -20.89
C PHE A 129 5.43 2.95 -21.20
N THR A 130 4.90 3.86 -20.40
CA THR A 130 3.59 4.49 -20.58
C THR A 130 3.82 5.98 -20.83
N ILE A 131 3.13 6.53 -21.82
CA ILE A 131 3.23 7.95 -22.20
C ILE A 131 1.84 8.56 -22.04
N VAL A 132 1.71 9.57 -21.17
CA VAL A 132 0.41 10.15 -20.78
C VAL A 132 0.41 11.66 -21.05
N PRO A 133 -0.64 12.25 -21.67
CA PRO A 133 -0.71 13.70 -21.91
C PRO A 133 -0.73 14.46 -20.58
N LYS A 134 0.11 15.50 -20.43
CA LYS A 134 0.16 16.31 -19.19
C LYS A 134 -1.04 17.25 -19.11
N ASP A 135 -1.79 17.19 -18.02
CA ASP A 135 -3.00 17.99 -17.83
C ASP A 135 -2.75 19.49 -18.02
N GLY A 136 -3.65 20.13 -18.78
CA GLY A 136 -3.58 21.56 -19.10
C GLY A 136 -2.44 21.98 -20.03
N GLN A 137 -1.62 21.05 -20.54
CA GLN A 137 -0.50 21.36 -21.44
C GLN A 137 -0.62 20.58 -22.76
N GLN A 138 -0.92 21.29 -23.83
CA GLN A 138 -1.08 20.69 -25.16
C GLN A 138 0.27 20.15 -25.68
N ASN A 139 0.27 18.93 -26.19
CA ASN A 139 1.44 18.23 -26.76
C ASN A 139 2.61 18.00 -25.79
N VAL A 140 2.38 18.15 -24.49
CA VAL A 140 3.33 17.73 -23.45
C VAL A 140 2.88 16.38 -22.92
N PHE A 141 3.81 15.45 -22.81
CA PHE A 141 3.56 14.10 -22.34
C PHE A 141 4.52 13.75 -21.20
N ILE A 142 4.04 12.98 -20.25
CA ILE A 142 4.82 12.44 -19.15
C ILE A 142 5.15 10.98 -19.50
N VAL A 143 6.40 10.60 -19.26
CA VAL A 143 6.88 9.23 -19.51
C VAL A 143 7.03 8.51 -18.19
N HIS A 144 6.41 7.34 -18.09
CA HIS A 144 6.49 6.45 -16.95
C HIS A 144 7.00 5.09 -17.40
N LYS A 145 7.74 4.39 -16.55
CA LYS A 145 7.93 2.95 -16.76
C LYS A 145 6.56 2.30 -16.65
N ARG A 146 6.24 1.41 -17.60
CA ARG A 146 4.98 0.69 -17.62
C ARG A 146 4.89 -0.07 -16.30
N LEU A 147 3.76 0.08 -15.63
CA LEU A 147 3.50 -0.69 -14.43
C LEU A 147 3.53 -2.16 -14.81
N GLU A 148 4.36 -2.94 -14.12
CA GLU A 148 4.17 -4.39 -14.12
C GLU A 148 2.76 -4.61 -13.59
N LYS A 149 1.92 -5.33 -14.36
CA LYS A 149 0.55 -5.53 -13.91
C LYS A 149 0.62 -6.33 -12.64
N VAL A 150 -0.24 -5.96 -11.69
CA VAL A 150 -0.43 -6.74 -10.47
C VAL A 150 -0.71 -8.21 -10.79
N ALA A 151 -1.37 -8.53 -11.91
CA ALA A 151 -1.58 -9.91 -12.37
C ALA A 151 -0.29 -10.64 -12.81
N ASP A 152 0.73 -9.92 -13.26
CA ASP A 152 2.04 -10.48 -13.66
C ASP A 152 2.90 -10.78 -12.42
N ILE A 153 2.72 -9.99 -11.35
CA ILE A 153 3.37 -10.12 -10.05
C ILE A 153 2.66 -11.19 -9.19
N LEU A 154 1.35 -11.03 -9.00
CA LEU A 154 0.48 -11.93 -8.23
C LEU A 154 0.12 -13.22 -8.97
N SER A 155 1.04 -13.78 -9.77
CA SER A 155 0.80 -15.00 -10.55
C SER A 155 0.51 -16.17 -9.61
N SER A 156 -0.76 -16.32 -9.27
CA SER A 156 -1.29 -17.44 -8.53
C SER A 156 -2.59 -17.81 -9.20
N SER A 157 -2.77 -19.11 -9.41
CA SER A 157 -4.01 -19.69 -9.90
C SER A 157 -5.18 -19.04 -9.15
N PRO A 158 -6.23 -18.56 -9.83
CA PRO A 158 -7.34 -17.89 -9.17
C PRO A 158 -7.84 -18.78 -8.03
N ILE A 159 -7.66 -18.30 -6.79
CA ILE A 159 -8.10 -19.02 -5.60
C ILE A 159 -9.61 -19.15 -5.69
N ASP A 160 -10.11 -20.38 -5.78
CA ASP A 160 -11.54 -20.64 -5.81
C ASP A 160 -12.11 -20.43 -4.40
N LEU A 161 -12.64 -19.22 -4.18
CA LEU A 161 -13.23 -18.82 -2.91
C LEU A 161 -14.44 -19.67 -2.51
N SER A 162 -15.07 -20.35 -3.47
CA SER A 162 -16.18 -21.25 -3.16
C SER A 162 -15.75 -22.49 -2.38
N GLN A 163 -14.46 -22.84 -2.44
CA GLN A 163 -13.88 -23.96 -1.70
C GLN A 163 -13.41 -23.59 -0.29
N ILE A 164 -13.39 -22.29 0.03
CA ILE A 164 -12.93 -21.79 1.32
C ILE A 164 -14.14 -21.68 2.26
N THR A 165 -14.23 -22.63 3.19
CA THR A 165 -15.25 -22.66 4.22
C THR A 165 -14.73 -22.03 5.52
N PRO A 166 -15.34 -20.93 6.01
CA PRO A 166 -14.99 -20.37 7.31
C PRO A 166 -15.24 -21.38 8.41
N ILE A 167 -14.37 -21.36 9.42
CA ILE A 167 -14.31 -22.40 10.44
C ILE A 167 -15.23 -22.04 11.60
N ASP A 168 -16.01 -23.04 12.05
CA ASP A 168 -16.98 -22.89 13.13
C ASP A 168 -16.37 -23.15 14.51
N LEU A 169 -17.10 -22.80 15.57
CA LEU A 169 -16.60 -22.93 16.94
C LEU A 169 -16.39 -24.40 17.32
N LYS A 170 -17.22 -25.30 16.79
CA LYS A 170 -17.14 -26.74 17.09
C LYS A 170 -15.84 -27.35 16.57
N THR A 171 -15.43 -27.02 15.36
CA THR A 171 -14.16 -27.46 14.78
C THR A 171 -12.99 -26.91 15.59
N ILE A 172 -13.02 -25.63 15.98
CA ILE A 172 -11.96 -25.05 16.84
C ILE A 172 -11.87 -25.81 18.16
N LEU A 173 -12.99 -26.02 18.85
CA LEU A 173 -13.00 -26.72 20.14
C LEU A 173 -12.61 -28.20 20.04
N SER A 174 -12.75 -28.83 18.87
CA SER A 174 -12.28 -30.21 18.65
C SER A 174 -10.75 -30.35 18.64
N LEU A 175 -10.02 -29.24 18.48
CA LEU A 175 -8.56 -29.19 18.57
C LEU A 175 -8.05 -29.03 20.01
N ALA A 176 -8.94 -28.85 20.98
CA ALA A 176 -8.57 -28.65 22.38
C ALA A 176 -8.31 -29.99 23.08
N ASN A 177 -7.44 -29.96 24.09
CA ASN A 177 -7.27 -31.04 25.05
C ASN A 177 -8.54 -31.22 25.92
N GLU A 178 -8.62 -32.31 26.68
CA GLU A 178 -9.77 -32.59 27.57
C GLU A 178 -10.07 -31.46 28.58
N ASP A 179 -9.04 -30.74 29.03
CA ASP A 179 -9.17 -29.60 29.94
C ASP A 179 -9.49 -28.26 29.23
N GLY A 180 -9.53 -28.27 27.90
CA GLY A 180 -9.79 -27.12 27.03
C GLY A 180 -8.57 -26.27 26.67
N SER A 181 -7.35 -26.67 27.06
CA SER A 181 -6.10 -26.04 26.59
C SER A 181 -5.77 -26.45 25.15
N PHE A 182 -4.95 -25.65 24.46
CA PHE A 182 -4.48 -25.94 23.10
C PHE A 182 -2.96 -26.13 23.10
N GLU A 183 -2.50 -27.20 22.46
CA GLU A 183 -1.08 -27.41 22.19
C GLU A 183 -0.55 -26.44 21.11
N VAL A 184 0.77 -26.34 20.98
CA VAL A 184 1.42 -25.42 20.04
C VAL A 184 1.03 -25.69 18.58
N SER A 185 0.86 -26.96 18.20
CA SER A 185 0.36 -27.35 16.87
C SER A 185 -1.05 -26.83 16.62
N ALA A 186 -1.97 -27.07 17.56
CA ALA A 186 -3.35 -26.60 17.50
C ALA A 186 -3.44 -25.07 17.48
N GLN A 187 -2.58 -24.37 18.23
CA GLN A 187 -2.48 -22.90 18.16
C GLN A 187 -2.17 -22.42 16.74
N GLU A 188 -1.18 -23.02 16.08
CA GLU A 188 -0.81 -22.65 14.72
C GLU A 188 -1.91 -23.00 13.71
N ASP A 189 -2.56 -24.16 13.87
CA ASP A 189 -3.68 -24.56 13.04
C ASP A 189 -4.86 -23.59 13.18
N ILE A 190 -5.18 -23.13 14.39
CA ILE A 190 -6.20 -22.10 14.64
C ILE A 190 -5.83 -20.78 13.96
N ARG A 191 -4.57 -20.33 14.07
CA ARG A 191 -4.11 -19.09 13.43
C ARG A 191 -4.17 -19.18 11.92
N LYS A 192 -3.64 -20.24 11.31
CA LYS A 192 -3.72 -20.48 9.85
C LYS A 192 -5.16 -20.57 9.37
N SER A 193 -5.98 -21.31 10.09
CA SER A 193 -7.42 -21.44 9.84
C SER A 193 -8.13 -20.08 9.82
N THR A 194 -7.88 -19.27 10.84
CA THR A 194 -8.42 -17.91 10.94
C THR A 194 -7.93 -17.04 9.79
N TYR A 195 -6.65 -17.17 9.41
CA TYR A 195 -6.02 -16.37 8.36
C TYR A 195 -6.49 -16.73 6.95
N PHE A 196 -6.54 -18.00 6.57
CA PHE A 196 -6.87 -18.43 5.21
C PHE A 196 -8.36 -18.63 4.99
N SER A 197 -9.05 -19.20 5.98
CA SER A 197 -10.46 -19.59 5.86
C SER A 197 -11.43 -18.57 6.46
N GLY A 198 -10.97 -17.75 7.40
CA GLY A 198 -11.85 -16.89 8.20
C GLY A 198 -12.73 -17.68 9.15
N LEU A 199 -13.61 -16.98 9.87
CA LEU A 199 -14.41 -17.57 10.94
C LEU A 199 -15.92 -17.47 10.68
N GLN A 200 -16.65 -18.47 11.16
CA GLN A 200 -18.11 -18.35 11.29
C GLN A 200 -18.47 -17.40 12.45
N PRO A 201 -19.68 -16.80 12.46
CA PRO A 201 -20.09 -15.84 13.49
C PRO A 201 -19.99 -16.35 14.94
N ASP A 202 -20.25 -17.64 15.17
CA ASP A 202 -20.19 -18.28 16.48
C ASP A 202 -18.75 -18.45 17.02
N ALA A 203 -17.76 -18.57 16.12
CA ALA A 203 -16.35 -18.76 16.49
C ALA A 203 -15.63 -17.46 16.84
N ARG A 204 -16.04 -16.31 16.25
CA ARG A 204 -15.27 -15.06 16.30
C ARG A 204 -14.93 -14.60 17.70
N THR A 205 -15.90 -14.52 18.60
CA THR A 205 -15.66 -14.04 19.97
C THR A 205 -14.56 -14.84 20.67
N PHE A 206 -14.63 -16.17 20.58
CA PHE A 206 -13.68 -17.07 21.24
C PHE A 206 -12.30 -17.00 20.60
N VAL A 207 -12.24 -17.09 19.27
CA VAL A 207 -10.97 -17.12 18.53
C VAL A 207 -10.26 -15.77 18.59
N TRP A 208 -10.97 -14.64 18.45
CA TRP A 208 -10.37 -13.30 18.57
C TRP A 208 -9.73 -13.08 19.94
N LYS A 209 -10.39 -13.55 21.01
CA LYS A 209 -9.79 -13.53 22.35
C LYS A 209 -8.48 -14.32 22.42
N LEU A 210 -8.35 -15.44 21.71
CA LEU A 210 -7.08 -16.19 21.63
C LEU A 210 -6.02 -15.45 20.80
N VAL A 211 -6.34 -15.09 19.56
CA VAL A 211 -5.33 -14.59 18.61
C VAL A 211 -4.83 -13.18 18.93
N LEU A 212 -5.66 -12.37 19.60
CA LEU A 212 -5.30 -11.05 20.15
C LEU A 212 -4.71 -11.11 21.58
N GLY A 213 -4.51 -12.31 22.13
CA GLY A 213 -3.82 -12.51 23.40
C GLY A 213 -4.63 -12.16 24.66
N TYR A 214 -5.95 -12.04 24.57
CA TYR A 214 -6.82 -11.94 25.76
C TYR A 214 -6.82 -13.28 26.53
N TYR A 215 -6.91 -14.40 25.81
CA TYR A 215 -6.63 -15.73 26.32
C TYR A 215 -5.24 -16.17 25.87
N ARG A 216 -4.51 -16.88 26.74
CA ARG A 216 -3.41 -17.72 26.27
C ARG A 216 -3.97 -19.04 25.77
N PHE A 217 -3.34 -19.59 24.74
CA PHE A 217 -3.74 -20.87 24.14
C PHE A 217 -3.65 -22.04 25.15
N ASP A 218 -2.68 -21.99 26.06
CA ASP A 218 -2.47 -23.03 27.08
C ASP A 218 -3.39 -22.91 28.31
N MET A 219 -4.30 -21.94 28.35
CA MET A 219 -5.28 -21.84 29.43
C MET A 219 -6.35 -22.92 29.30
N THR A 220 -6.73 -23.52 30.42
CA THR A 220 -7.87 -24.43 30.50
C THR A 220 -9.20 -23.68 30.42
N THR A 221 -10.30 -24.39 30.16
CA THR A 221 -11.65 -23.80 30.17
C THR A 221 -11.95 -23.11 31.51
N LYS A 222 -11.61 -23.75 32.62
CA LYS A 222 -11.80 -23.19 33.96
C LYS A 222 -11.01 -21.89 34.18
N GLN A 223 -9.74 -21.86 33.73
CA GLN A 223 -8.92 -20.66 33.86
C GLN A 223 -9.46 -19.50 33.02
N ARG A 224 -10.02 -19.78 31.82
CA ARG A 224 -10.67 -18.76 31.00
C ARG A 224 -11.93 -18.21 31.66
N GLU A 225 -12.76 -19.07 32.25
CA GLU A 225 -13.94 -18.66 33.01
C GLU A 225 -13.59 -17.77 34.21
N GLU A 226 -12.57 -18.14 34.99
CA GLU A 226 -12.06 -17.34 36.11
C GLU A 226 -11.54 -15.97 35.65
N LEU A 227 -10.82 -15.93 34.52
CA LEU A 227 -10.36 -14.69 33.91
C LEU A 227 -11.55 -13.80 33.49
N ASP A 228 -12.53 -14.36 32.79
CA ASP A 228 -13.70 -13.61 32.34
C ASP A 228 -14.52 -13.05 33.50
N GLN A 229 -14.70 -13.82 34.59
CA GLN A 229 -15.37 -13.33 35.79
C GLN A 229 -14.60 -12.18 36.45
N LYS A 230 -13.26 -12.27 36.52
CA LYS A 230 -12.42 -11.20 37.04
C LYS A 230 -12.54 -9.95 36.17
N ARG A 231 -12.40 -10.11 34.86
CA ARG A 231 -12.48 -9.04 33.84
C ARG A 231 -13.84 -8.35 33.82
N ARG A 232 -14.93 -9.10 34.04
CA ARG A 232 -16.27 -8.54 34.21
C ARG A 232 -16.38 -7.64 35.44
N LYS A 233 -15.85 -8.07 36.59
CA LYS A 233 -15.83 -7.24 37.80
C LYS A 233 -15.01 -5.97 37.59
N GLU A 234 -13.83 -6.08 36.96
CA GLU A 234 -12.98 -4.94 36.64
C GLU A 234 -13.68 -3.93 35.72
N TYR A 235 -14.35 -4.41 34.67
CA TYR A 235 -15.13 -3.56 33.76
C TYR A 235 -16.16 -2.72 34.50
N PHE A 236 -17.04 -3.35 35.29
CA PHE A 236 -18.09 -2.64 36.03
C PHE A 236 -17.52 -1.72 37.11
N MET A 237 -16.38 -2.07 37.71
CA MET A 237 -15.67 -1.21 38.64
C MET A 237 -15.20 0.09 37.96
N ILE A 238 -14.64 0.02 36.74
CA ILE A 238 -14.23 1.20 35.98
C ILE A 238 -15.45 1.99 35.50
N LYS A 239 -16.50 1.30 35.02
CA LYS A 239 -17.74 1.94 34.59
C LYS A 239 -18.36 2.81 35.71
N THR A 240 -18.44 2.23 36.91
CA THR A 240 -18.92 2.91 38.12
C THR A 240 -18.14 4.19 38.43
N GLN A 241 -16.83 4.26 38.09
CA GLN A 241 -16.04 5.46 38.36
C GLN A 241 -16.55 6.68 37.58
N TRP A 242 -16.75 6.56 36.25
CA TRP A 242 -17.23 7.69 35.45
C TRP A 242 -18.72 7.97 35.63
N GLU A 243 -19.52 6.95 35.95
CA GLU A 243 -20.94 7.13 36.27
C GLU A 243 -21.16 7.98 37.54
N ASN A 244 -20.21 7.94 38.47
CA ASN A 244 -20.26 8.71 39.71
C ASN A 244 -19.51 10.05 39.65
N PHE A 245 -19.05 10.49 38.48
CA PHE A 245 -18.49 11.83 38.34
C PHE A 245 -19.56 12.90 38.59
N ILE A 246 -19.30 13.79 39.55
CA ILE A 246 -20.17 14.94 39.78
C ILE A 246 -19.86 16.07 38.78
N PRO A 247 -20.83 16.95 38.46
CA PRO A 247 -20.64 18.00 37.45
C PRO A 247 -19.44 18.93 37.71
N GLU A 248 -19.12 19.22 38.97
CA GLU A 248 -17.98 20.05 39.35
C GLU A 248 -16.63 19.38 39.00
N GLN A 249 -16.51 18.06 39.20
CA GLN A 249 -15.30 17.31 38.81
C GLN A 249 -15.07 17.38 37.30
N LEU A 250 -16.11 17.21 36.48
CA LEU A 250 -16.01 17.32 35.02
C LEU A 250 -15.70 18.75 34.57
N THR A 251 -16.16 19.77 35.31
CA THR A 251 -15.81 21.16 35.03
C THR A 251 -14.33 21.43 35.28
N ASN A 252 -13.75 20.80 36.31
CA ASN A 252 -12.33 20.90 36.64
C ASN A 252 -11.44 19.99 35.77
N TRP A 253 -11.98 18.93 35.16
CA TRP A 253 -11.26 18.04 34.26
C TRP A 253 -11.72 18.22 32.80
N ILE A 254 -11.33 19.35 32.22
CA ILE A 254 -11.76 19.81 30.89
C ILE A 254 -11.56 18.73 29.82
N THR A 255 -10.39 18.07 29.79
CA THR A 255 -10.08 17.03 28.80
C THR A 255 -11.05 15.84 28.88
N MET A 256 -11.38 15.36 30.08
CA MET A 256 -12.32 14.25 30.23
C MET A 256 -13.74 14.67 29.84
N LYS A 257 -14.18 15.86 30.25
CA LYS A 257 -15.48 16.40 29.82
C LYS A 257 -15.59 16.46 28.30
N GLN A 258 -14.58 17.01 27.62
CA GLN A 258 -14.54 17.07 26.15
C GLN A 258 -14.56 15.67 25.52
N THR A 259 -13.80 14.72 26.06
CA THR A 259 -13.78 13.32 25.63
C THR A 259 -15.17 12.68 25.73
N LEU A 260 -15.86 12.80 26.87
CA LEU A 260 -17.20 12.24 27.07
C LEU A 260 -18.24 12.89 26.15
N GLU A 261 -18.18 14.21 25.96
CA GLU A 261 -19.06 14.93 25.03
C GLU A 261 -18.79 14.52 23.56
N GLN A 262 -17.54 14.28 23.18
CA GLN A 262 -17.17 13.81 21.85
C GLN A 262 -17.71 12.40 21.60
N ILE A 263 -17.60 11.49 22.57
CA ILE A 263 -18.21 10.16 22.51
C ILE A 263 -19.72 10.27 22.27
N ASP A 264 -20.42 11.13 23.01
CA ASP A 264 -21.86 11.30 22.86
C ASP A 264 -22.26 11.84 21.48
N LYS A 265 -21.45 12.72 20.88
CA LYS A 265 -21.66 13.19 19.51
C LYS A 265 -21.44 12.07 18.51
N ASP A 266 -20.38 11.28 18.71
CA ASP A 266 -19.98 10.23 17.79
C ASP A 266 -20.95 9.05 17.78
N VAL A 267 -21.39 8.60 18.95
CA VAL A 267 -22.39 7.53 19.08
C VAL A 267 -23.71 7.88 18.37
N ARG A 268 -24.10 9.17 18.38
CA ARG A 268 -25.30 9.66 17.68
C ARG A 268 -25.17 9.65 16.16
N ARG A 269 -23.95 9.76 15.62
CA ARG A 269 -23.67 9.76 14.17
C ARG A 269 -23.18 8.40 13.64
N THR A 270 -22.91 7.43 14.52
CA THR A 270 -22.64 6.04 14.12
C THR A 270 -23.80 5.53 13.26
N ASP A 271 -23.50 4.76 12.22
CA ASP A 271 -24.52 4.17 11.33
C ASP A 271 -25.33 3.10 12.08
N ASN A 272 -26.30 3.55 12.88
CA ASN A 272 -27.16 2.72 13.70
C ASN A 272 -28.34 2.14 12.90
N LYS A 273 -28.31 2.21 11.56
CA LYS A 273 -29.38 1.72 10.68
C LYS A 273 -29.33 0.21 10.46
N HIS A 274 -28.35 -0.49 11.04
CA HIS A 274 -28.29 -1.95 10.98
C HIS A 274 -29.31 -2.56 11.95
N GLU A 275 -29.92 -3.69 11.59
CA GLU A 275 -31.00 -4.35 12.37
C GLU A 275 -30.64 -4.52 13.86
N LYS A 276 -29.38 -4.87 14.13
CA LYS A 276 -28.83 -5.02 15.49
C LYS A 276 -28.74 -3.72 16.29
N PHE A 277 -28.73 -2.54 15.67
CA PHE A 277 -28.58 -1.23 16.34
C PHE A 277 -29.87 -0.39 16.40
N PHE A 278 -31.01 -0.89 15.91
CA PHE A 278 -32.28 -0.16 15.97
C PHE A 278 -32.82 0.08 17.39
N ASN A 279 -32.23 -0.52 18.43
CA ASN A 279 -32.71 -0.37 19.80
C ASN A 279 -31.82 0.59 20.63
N GLU A 280 -32.45 1.36 21.52
CA GLU A 280 -31.78 2.34 22.39
C GLU A 280 -30.76 1.70 23.33
N LYS A 281 -31.01 0.44 23.75
CA LYS A 281 -30.12 -0.30 24.66
C LYS A 281 -28.72 -0.47 24.06
N ASN A 282 -28.62 -0.78 22.78
CA ASN A 282 -27.34 -0.99 22.11
C ASN A 282 -26.59 0.32 21.89
N VAL A 283 -27.30 1.43 21.66
CA VAL A 283 -26.70 2.77 21.62
C VAL A 283 -26.12 3.15 22.98
N VAL A 284 -26.84 2.86 24.07
CA VAL A 284 -26.35 3.07 25.45
C VAL A 284 -25.12 2.22 25.72
N MET A 285 -25.15 0.93 25.38
CA MET A 285 -24.00 0.02 25.55
C MET A 285 -22.77 0.50 24.78
N LEU A 286 -22.91 0.93 23.52
CA LEU A 286 -21.80 1.48 22.74
C LEU A 286 -21.16 2.69 23.44
N ARG A 287 -22.00 3.62 23.92
CA ARG A 287 -21.53 4.78 24.68
C ARG A 287 -20.80 4.36 25.95
N ASP A 288 -21.36 3.45 26.73
CA ASP A 288 -20.83 3.05 28.03
C ASP A 288 -19.50 2.30 27.89
N VAL A 289 -19.34 1.44 26.87
CA VAL A 289 -18.06 0.80 26.53
C VAL A 289 -17.00 1.84 26.17
N LEU A 290 -17.32 2.80 25.29
CA LEU A 290 -16.36 3.82 24.85
C LEU A 290 -15.93 4.74 26.00
N ARG A 291 -16.86 5.15 26.87
CA ARG A 291 -16.57 5.97 28.06
C ARG A 291 -15.69 5.20 29.04
N THR A 292 -15.99 3.92 29.25
CA THR A 292 -15.21 3.05 30.12
C THR A 292 -13.79 2.87 29.57
N TYR A 293 -13.62 2.75 28.25
CA TYR A 293 -12.29 2.67 27.63
C TYR A 293 -11.51 3.97 27.76
N ALA A 294 -12.17 5.11 27.50
CA ALA A 294 -11.53 6.42 27.61
C ALA A 294 -11.02 6.70 29.02
N LEU A 295 -11.70 6.21 30.06
CA LEU A 295 -11.20 6.28 31.43
C LEU A 295 -10.10 5.24 31.70
N TYR A 296 -10.27 4.00 31.25
CA TYR A 296 -9.31 2.91 31.44
C TYR A 296 -7.94 3.25 30.83
N ASN A 297 -7.91 3.75 29.60
CA ASN A 297 -6.70 4.20 28.91
C ASN A 297 -6.76 5.71 28.65
N TRP A 298 -6.76 6.51 29.72
CA TRP A 298 -6.82 7.97 29.64
C TRP A 298 -5.69 8.64 28.84
N ARG A 299 -4.57 7.94 28.61
CA ARG A 299 -3.47 8.42 27.77
C ARG A 299 -3.84 8.49 26.30
N ILE A 300 -4.60 7.50 25.83
CA ILE A 300 -5.19 7.51 24.48
C ILE A 300 -6.53 8.26 24.51
N GLY A 301 -7.34 8.00 25.53
CA GLY A 301 -8.68 8.55 25.68
C GLY A 301 -9.61 8.01 24.61
N TYR A 302 -10.29 8.91 23.90
CA TYR A 302 -11.16 8.60 22.78
C TYR A 302 -10.66 9.28 21.51
N GLY A 303 -10.33 8.47 20.50
CA GLY A 303 -10.04 8.93 19.15
C GLY A 303 -11.26 8.82 18.26
N GLN A 304 -11.47 9.82 17.40
CA GLN A 304 -12.54 9.79 16.41
C GLN A 304 -12.41 8.53 15.53
N GLY A 305 -13.49 7.73 15.46
CA GLY A 305 -13.50 6.47 14.73
C GLY A 305 -13.53 5.22 15.60
N MET A 306 -13.18 5.34 16.89
CA MET A 306 -13.29 4.24 17.85
C MET A 306 -14.72 3.71 17.98
N ASN A 307 -15.73 4.58 17.82
CA ASN A 307 -17.15 4.21 17.77
C ASN A 307 -17.46 3.23 16.63
N ASP A 308 -16.86 3.44 15.45
CA ASP A 308 -17.08 2.59 14.27
C ASP A 308 -16.47 1.20 14.52
N ILE A 309 -15.28 1.12 15.12
CA ILE A 309 -14.63 -0.14 15.50
C ILE A 309 -15.47 -0.88 16.55
N CYS A 310 -15.84 -0.21 17.64
CA CYS A 310 -16.62 -0.81 18.72
C CYS A 310 -17.99 -1.29 18.23
N SER A 311 -18.64 -0.54 17.33
CA SER A 311 -19.91 -0.95 16.74
C SER A 311 -19.82 -2.26 15.94
N LEU A 312 -18.69 -2.52 15.25
CA LEU A 312 -18.52 -3.76 14.51
C LEU A 312 -18.30 -4.96 15.45
N ILE A 313 -17.58 -4.76 16.55
CA ILE A 313 -17.40 -5.79 17.59
C ILE A 313 -18.75 -6.18 18.20
N MET A 314 -19.64 -5.21 18.42
CA MET A 314 -21.00 -5.45 18.90
C MET A 314 -21.88 -6.24 17.91
N GLU A 315 -21.50 -6.32 16.63
CA GLU A 315 -22.19 -7.22 15.69
C GLU A 315 -21.90 -8.70 16.00
N ILE A 316 -20.87 -9.01 16.77
CA ILE A 316 -20.49 -10.38 17.15
C ILE A 316 -21.07 -10.76 18.51
N THR A 317 -20.94 -9.89 19.52
CA THR A 317 -21.44 -10.13 20.87
C THR A 317 -22.11 -8.89 21.45
N LEU A 318 -23.14 -9.09 22.27
CA LEU A 318 -23.88 -8.03 22.98
C LEU A 318 -23.67 -8.12 24.51
N ASP A 319 -22.69 -8.89 24.97
CA ASP A 319 -22.25 -8.81 26.36
C ASP A 319 -21.33 -7.60 26.56
N GLU A 320 -21.78 -6.64 27.35
CA GLU A 320 -21.12 -5.34 27.51
C GLU A 320 -19.66 -5.43 27.97
N SER A 321 -19.38 -6.30 28.94
CA SER A 321 -18.01 -6.53 29.42
C SER A 321 -17.16 -7.19 28.35
N GLU A 322 -17.71 -8.17 27.63
CA GLU A 322 -16.98 -8.88 26.58
C GLU A 322 -16.63 -7.96 25.40
N VAL A 323 -17.56 -7.11 24.98
CA VAL A 323 -17.31 -6.09 23.95
C VAL A 323 -16.20 -5.16 24.39
N PHE A 324 -16.21 -4.69 25.64
CA PHE A 324 -15.15 -3.82 26.15
C PHE A 324 -13.76 -4.47 26.05
N TRP A 325 -13.62 -5.73 26.49
CA TRP A 325 -12.31 -6.36 26.50
C TRP A 325 -11.82 -6.75 25.11
N LEU A 326 -12.71 -7.16 24.20
CA LEU A 326 -12.37 -7.34 22.79
C LEU A 326 -11.97 -6.01 22.14
N PHE A 327 -12.74 -4.95 22.38
CA PHE A 327 -12.42 -3.60 21.90
C PHE A 327 -11.06 -3.14 22.42
N LYS A 328 -10.78 -3.33 23.70
CA LYS A 328 -9.47 -3.05 24.30
C LYS A 328 -8.35 -3.82 23.60
N SER A 329 -8.51 -5.11 23.33
CA SER A 329 -7.52 -5.93 22.62
C SER A 329 -7.27 -5.44 21.18
N VAL A 330 -8.31 -5.05 20.45
CA VAL A 330 -8.15 -4.41 19.13
C VAL A 330 -7.42 -3.07 19.27
N MET A 331 -7.75 -2.30 20.30
CA MET A 331 -7.11 -1.02 20.54
C MET A 331 -5.65 -1.10 20.97
N ASP A 332 -5.24 -2.14 21.69
CA ASP A 332 -3.81 -2.37 21.99
C ASP A 332 -3.00 -2.59 20.71
N MET A 333 -3.55 -3.34 19.76
CA MET A 333 -2.92 -3.57 18.44
C MET A 333 -2.85 -2.29 17.61
N MET A 334 -3.86 -1.44 17.73
CA MET A 334 -3.98 -0.18 16.98
C MET A 334 -3.43 1.04 17.73
N GLU A 335 -2.91 0.88 18.95
CA GLU A 335 -2.62 1.98 19.89
C GLU A 335 -1.72 3.06 19.26
N GLN A 336 -0.72 2.65 18.47
CA GLN A 336 0.22 3.57 17.82
C GLN A 336 -0.47 4.63 16.93
N PHE A 337 -1.65 4.33 16.39
CA PHE A 337 -2.39 5.25 15.52
C PHE A 337 -3.23 6.27 16.28
N TYR A 338 -3.44 6.04 17.58
CA TYR A 338 -4.30 6.85 18.45
C TYR A 338 -3.53 7.62 19.53
N LYS A 339 -2.22 7.38 19.68
CA LYS A 339 -1.37 8.15 20.60
C LYS A 339 -1.40 9.65 20.23
N PRO A 340 -1.56 10.56 21.21
CA PRO A 340 -1.39 11.99 20.99
C PRO A 340 0.01 12.26 20.44
N ARG A 341 0.11 12.88 19.27
CA ARG A 341 1.41 13.20 18.66
C ARG A 341 1.91 14.55 19.14
N THR A 342 3.22 14.67 19.28
CA THR A 342 3.85 15.99 19.37
C THR A 342 3.70 16.71 18.02
N ASN A 343 3.69 18.04 18.02
CA ASN A 343 3.31 18.90 16.86
C ASN A 343 4.16 18.72 15.57
N HIS A 344 5.06 17.74 15.49
CA HIS A 344 5.97 17.51 14.35
C HIS A 344 5.95 16.08 13.78
N GLU A 345 5.23 15.13 14.39
CA GLU A 345 5.15 13.76 13.87
C GLU A 345 3.92 13.57 12.98
N VAL A 346 4.10 13.67 11.66
CA VAL A 346 3.09 13.29 10.69
C VAL A 346 3.26 11.80 10.37
N GLN A 347 2.20 10.99 10.55
CA GLN A 347 2.19 9.60 10.07
C GLN A 347 2.07 9.63 8.56
N ASN A 348 3.19 9.52 7.87
CA ASN A 348 3.19 9.46 6.41
C ASN A 348 2.93 8.06 5.85
N PHE A 349 2.71 7.05 6.70
CA PHE A 349 2.47 5.66 6.29
C PHE A 349 3.52 5.14 5.30
N GLU A 350 4.80 5.49 5.56
CA GLU A 350 5.94 5.14 4.71
C GLU A 350 6.08 3.63 4.51
N GLU A 351 5.58 2.82 5.45
CA GLU A 351 5.53 1.36 5.34
C GLU A 351 4.79 0.90 4.08
N VAL A 352 3.69 1.58 3.71
CA VAL A 352 2.97 1.32 2.45
C VAL A 352 3.86 1.65 1.26
N GLY A 353 4.62 2.75 1.35
CA GLY A 353 5.58 3.12 0.32
C GLY A 353 6.73 2.13 0.17
N TRP A 354 7.25 1.59 1.27
CA TRP A 354 8.28 0.56 1.23
C TRP A 354 7.77 -0.72 0.56
N ILE A 355 6.53 -1.14 0.86
CA ILE A 355 5.93 -2.30 0.20
C ILE A 355 5.85 -2.06 -1.31
N ILE A 356 5.29 -0.92 -1.74
CA ILE A 356 5.14 -0.60 -3.17
C ILE A 356 6.51 -0.47 -3.84
N LYS A 357 7.53 0.08 -3.15
CA LYS A 357 8.89 0.20 -3.67
C LYS A 357 9.48 -1.13 -4.13
N PHE A 358 9.30 -2.19 -3.34
CA PHE A 358 9.87 -3.51 -3.66
C PHE A 358 8.96 -4.31 -4.59
N VAL A 359 7.64 -4.21 -4.42
CA VAL A 359 6.66 -4.99 -5.20
C VAL A 359 6.38 -4.38 -6.57
N ASN A 360 6.35 -3.05 -6.70
CA ASN A 360 6.17 -2.34 -7.96
C ASN A 360 6.98 -1.03 -7.98
N PRO A 361 8.30 -1.10 -8.25
CA PRO A 361 9.19 0.06 -8.24
C PRO A 361 8.72 1.18 -9.17
N SER A 362 8.11 0.84 -10.32
CA SER A 362 7.59 1.81 -11.28
C SER A 362 6.49 2.70 -10.67
N LEU A 363 5.56 2.12 -9.91
CA LEU A 363 4.50 2.87 -9.23
C LEU A 363 5.05 3.72 -8.08
N TYR A 364 6.03 3.19 -7.35
CA TYR A 364 6.71 3.94 -6.29
C TYR A 364 7.41 5.18 -6.85
N ASP A 365 8.18 5.03 -7.93
CA ASP A 365 8.86 6.15 -8.59
C ASP A 365 7.85 7.20 -9.09
N TYR A 366 6.70 6.77 -9.58
CA TYR A 366 5.60 7.67 -9.94
C TYR A 366 5.13 8.50 -8.73
N PHE A 367 4.94 7.90 -7.55
CA PHE A 367 4.53 8.65 -6.35
C PHE A 367 5.60 9.63 -5.89
N ILE A 368 6.87 9.22 -5.88
CA ILE A 368 7.98 10.10 -5.50
C ILE A 368 8.08 11.31 -6.45
N ARG A 369 8.04 11.09 -7.77
CA ARG A 369 8.14 12.18 -8.76
C ARG A 369 6.98 13.17 -8.68
N ASN A 370 5.78 12.68 -8.36
CA ASN A 370 4.58 13.50 -8.23
C ASN A 370 4.33 14.00 -6.79
N ASN A 371 5.28 13.78 -5.87
CA ASN A 371 5.18 14.16 -4.46
C ASN A 371 3.88 13.67 -3.80
N VAL A 372 3.45 12.45 -4.15
CA VAL A 372 2.28 11.78 -3.57
C VAL A 372 2.72 11.08 -2.29
N ASN A 373 2.20 11.53 -1.14
CA ASN A 373 2.40 10.88 0.15
C ASN A 373 1.28 9.85 0.42
N TYR A 374 1.45 8.98 1.42
CA TYR A 374 0.50 7.92 1.76
C TYR A 374 -0.51 8.29 2.86
N LEU A 375 -0.70 9.59 3.17
CA LEU A 375 -1.67 10.04 4.18
C LEU A 375 -3.10 9.65 3.86
N PHE A 376 -3.42 9.42 2.59
CA PHE A 376 -4.74 8.94 2.18
C PHE A 376 -5.08 7.55 2.77
N CYS A 377 -4.08 6.77 3.18
CA CYS A 377 -4.27 5.49 3.89
C CYS A 377 -4.73 5.68 5.35
N TYR A 378 -4.65 6.89 5.91
CA TYR A 378 -4.97 7.16 7.32
C TYR A 378 -6.33 6.62 7.72
N ARG A 379 -7.37 6.95 6.94
CA ARG A 379 -8.75 6.55 7.23
C ARG A 379 -8.90 5.03 7.23
N TRP A 380 -8.27 4.35 6.27
CA TRP A 380 -8.31 2.91 6.13
C TRP A 380 -7.72 2.22 7.36
N ILE A 381 -6.53 2.63 7.77
CA ILE A 381 -5.83 1.98 8.88
C ILE A 381 -6.52 2.32 10.21
N VAL A 382 -6.77 3.61 10.49
CA VAL A 382 -7.34 4.04 11.78
C VAL A 382 -8.72 3.45 12.03
N LEU A 383 -9.56 3.34 11.00
CA LEU A 383 -10.89 2.73 11.10
C LEU A 383 -10.89 1.22 10.82
N LEU A 384 -9.70 0.62 10.65
CA LEU A 384 -9.50 -0.78 10.31
C LEU A 384 -10.43 -1.22 9.16
N PHE A 385 -10.53 -0.37 8.12
CA PHE A 385 -11.33 -0.52 6.91
C PHE A 385 -12.86 -0.63 7.10
N LYS A 386 -13.39 -0.33 8.29
CA LYS A 386 -14.83 -0.45 8.60
C LYS A 386 -15.77 0.26 7.64
N ARG A 387 -15.33 1.38 7.06
CA ARG A 387 -16.13 2.17 6.11
C ARG A 387 -16.01 1.64 4.69
N ASP A 388 -14.91 0.98 4.36
CA ASP A 388 -14.58 0.62 2.99
C ASP A 388 -15.11 -0.77 2.59
N PHE A 389 -15.44 -1.62 3.57
CA PHE A 389 -16.09 -2.92 3.38
C PHE A 389 -17.52 -2.97 3.93
N SER A 390 -18.33 -3.92 3.45
CA SER A 390 -19.57 -4.30 4.14
C SER A 390 -19.24 -4.85 5.54
N SER A 391 -20.16 -4.82 6.51
CA SER A 391 -19.85 -5.34 7.85
C SER A 391 -19.41 -6.81 7.81
N ARG A 392 -20.09 -7.65 7.01
CA ARG A 392 -19.72 -9.06 6.82
C ARG A 392 -18.30 -9.22 6.27
N ASP A 393 -17.96 -8.47 5.23
CA ASP A 393 -16.64 -8.56 4.61
C ASP A 393 -15.56 -8.00 5.54
N CYS A 394 -15.86 -6.90 6.24
CA CYS A 394 -14.94 -6.29 7.20
C CYS A 394 -14.58 -7.24 8.34
N LEU A 395 -15.54 -8.03 8.84
CA LEU A 395 -15.28 -9.06 9.82
C LEU A 395 -14.32 -10.14 9.30
N ASN A 396 -14.45 -10.55 8.04
CA ASN A 396 -13.52 -11.49 7.40
C ASN A 396 -12.13 -10.87 7.22
N VAL A 397 -12.04 -9.58 6.90
CA VAL A 397 -10.76 -8.86 6.86
C VAL A 397 -10.11 -8.85 8.25
N TRP A 398 -10.89 -8.58 9.29
CA TRP A 398 -10.40 -8.55 10.67
C TRP A 398 -9.95 -9.92 11.16
N ASP A 399 -10.65 -11.01 10.80
CA ASP A 399 -10.21 -12.37 11.11
C ASP A 399 -8.74 -12.57 10.69
N ARG A 400 -8.35 -12.12 9.48
CA ARG A 400 -6.98 -12.25 8.98
C ARG A 400 -5.97 -11.33 9.65
N ILE A 401 -6.35 -10.06 9.85
CA ILE A 401 -5.49 -9.10 10.55
C ILE A 401 -5.18 -9.62 11.96
N PHE A 402 -6.19 -10.19 12.64
CA PHE A 402 -6.06 -10.65 14.02
C PHE A 402 -5.38 -12.00 14.14
N ALA A 403 -5.42 -12.84 13.09
CA ALA A 403 -4.75 -14.14 13.08
C ALA A 403 -3.23 -14.02 13.31
N TYR A 404 -2.60 -12.96 12.81
CA TYR A 404 -1.19 -12.66 12.99
C TYR A 404 -0.96 -11.13 13.11
N PRO A 405 -1.26 -10.52 14.27
CA PRO A 405 -1.20 -9.07 14.45
C PRO A 405 0.20 -8.48 14.15
N GLU A 406 1.24 -9.25 14.41
CA GLU A 406 2.65 -8.90 14.17
C GLU A 406 2.99 -8.72 12.69
N ARG A 407 2.21 -9.31 11.77
CA ARG A 407 2.39 -9.12 10.32
C ARG A 407 1.94 -7.76 9.83
N LYS A 408 1.23 -6.98 10.67
CA LYS A 408 0.73 -5.64 10.32
C LYS A 408 0.01 -5.61 8.96
N LEU A 409 -0.83 -6.63 8.71
CA LEU A 409 -1.45 -6.91 7.40
C LEU A 409 -2.22 -5.71 6.83
N TYR A 410 -2.70 -4.80 7.66
CA TYR A 410 -3.35 -3.55 7.24
C TYR A 410 -2.50 -2.71 6.26
N TYR A 411 -1.17 -2.71 6.36
CA TYR A 411 -0.30 -2.03 5.39
C TYR A 411 -0.29 -2.73 4.03
N PHE A 412 -0.29 -4.06 4.03
CA PHE A 412 -0.33 -4.87 2.83
C PHE A 412 -1.69 -4.80 2.13
N ILE A 413 -2.79 -4.72 2.89
CA ILE A 413 -4.13 -4.48 2.34
C ILE A 413 -4.18 -3.11 1.66
N CYS A 414 -3.64 -2.05 2.29
CA CYS A 414 -3.54 -0.73 1.64
C CYS A 414 -2.76 -0.82 0.32
N SER A 415 -1.62 -1.50 0.35
CA SER A 415 -0.76 -1.69 -0.83
C SER A 415 -1.47 -2.46 -1.94
N ALA A 416 -2.19 -3.53 -1.61
CA ALA A 416 -2.98 -4.32 -2.55
C ALA A 416 -4.07 -3.48 -3.24
N ILE A 417 -4.78 -2.65 -2.48
CA ILE A 417 -5.78 -1.73 -3.02
C ILE A 417 -5.13 -0.73 -3.98
N ILE A 418 -3.99 -0.14 -3.61
CA ILE A 418 -3.27 0.83 -4.45
C ILE A 418 -2.79 0.17 -5.74
N LEU A 419 -2.09 -0.96 -5.61
CA LEU A 419 -1.51 -1.71 -6.73
C LEU A 419 -2.60 -2.09 -7.74
N LYS A 420 -3.72 -2.64 -7.28
CA LYS A 420 -4.84 -3.05 -8.15
C LYS A 420 -5.43 -1.89 -8.97
N ASN A 421 -5.24 -0.67 -8.51
CA ASN A 421 -5.70 0.54 -9.18
C ASN A 421 -4.55 1.35 -9.81
N GLY A 422 -3.31 0.82 -9.82
CA GLY A 422 -2.12 1.52 -10.29
C GLY A 422 -2.25 2.09 -11.70
N ASP A 423 -2.78 1.30 -12.64
CA ASP A 423 -3.00 1.73 -14.03
C ASP A 423 -3.90 2.98 -14.11
N GLN A 424 -5.02 2.98 -13.39
CA GLN A 424 -5.95 4.12 -13.36
C GLN A 424 -5.35 5.34 -12.66
N ILE A 425 -4.54 5.12 -11.63
CA ILE A 425 -3.85 6.19 -10.90
C ILE A 425 -2.88 6.94 -11.81
N VAL A 426 -2.09 6.20 -12.59
CA VAL A 426 -1.12 6.76 -13.54
C VAL A 426 -1.82 7.38 -14.75
N GLU A 427 -2.78 6.68 -15.34
CA GLU A 427 -3.53 7.17 -16.51
C GLU A 427 -4.23 8.50 -16.24
N LYS A 428 -4.85 8.65 -15.05
CA LYS A 428 -5.56 9.86 -14.64
C LYS A 428 -4.66 10.90 -13.96
N GLN A 429 -3.34 10.68 -13.93
CA GLN A 429 -2.35 11.56 -13.30
C GLN A 429 -2.75 12.01 -11.89
N LYS A 430 -3.29 11.09 -11.08
CA LYS A 430 -3.83 11.44 -9.77
C LYS A 430 -2.68 11.83 -8.83
N GLY A 431 -2.61 13.13 -8.49
CA GLY A 431 -1.83 13.65 -7.36
C GLY A 431 -2.51 13.35 -6.02
N PHE A 432 -2.02 13.91 -4.91
CA PHE A 432 -2.54 13.62 -3.57
C PHE A 432 -4.07 13.83 -3.44
N ASP A 433 -4.58 14.99 -3.83
CA ASP A 433 -6.03 15.29 -3.74
C ASP A 433 -6.86 14.36 -4.63
N GLY A 434 -6.36 14.06 -5.82
CA GLY A 434 -6.99 13.13 -6.75
C GLY A 434 -7.00 11.70 -6.23
N MET A 435 -5.97 11.28 -5.49
CA MET A 435 -5.92 9.99 -4.81
C MET A 435 -6.95 9.92 -3.68
N VAL A 436 -7.08 10.98 -2.87
CA VAL A 436 -8.10 11.04 -1.82
C VAL A 436 -9.50 10.90 -2.41
N GLU A 437 -9.82 11.64 -3.48
CA GLU A 437 -11.12 11.55 -4.18
C GLU A 437 -11.36 10.13 -4.74
N PHE A 438 -10.40 9.61 -5.50
CA PHE A 438 -10.51 8.29 -6.13
C PHE A 438 -10.72 7.16 -5.11
N LEU A 439 -10.01 7.21 -3.99
CA LEU A 439 -10.11 6.19 -2.94
C LEU A 439 -11.37 6.37 -2.08
N GLN A 440 -11.89 7.59 -1.94
CA GLN A 440 -13.20 7.83 -1.31
C GLN A 440 -14.33 7.20 -2.13
N ASP A 441 -14.24 7.26 -3.46
CA ASP A 441 -15.23 6.66 -4.37
C ASP A 441 -15.25 5.12 -4.34
N MET A 442 -14.21 4.49 -3.77
CA MET A 442 -14.14 3.03 -3.59
C MET A 442 -14.87 2.51 -2.34
N HIS A 443 -15.51 3.40 -1.55
CA HIS A 443 -16.27 3.03 -0.36
C HIS A 443 -17.30 1.91 -0.65
N LYS A 444 -17.19 0.78 0.07
CA LYS A 444 -18.01 -0.44 -0.09
C LYS A 444 -17.92 -1.09 -1.47
N LYS A 445 -16.94 -0.74 -2.30
CA LYS A 445 -16.68 -1.33 -3.62
C LYS A 445 -15.41 -2.18 -3.66
N ILE A 446 -14.62 -2.16 -2.59
CA ILE A 446 -13.40 -2.97 -2.50
C ILE A 446 -13.82 -4.43 -2.34
N PRO A 447 -13.45 -5.33 -3.27
CA PRO A 447 -13.79 -6.74 -3.14
C PRO A 447 -13.02 -7.32 -1.95
N ALA A 448 -13.69 -8.11 -1.12
CA ALA A 448 -13.07 -8.82 0.00
C ALA A 448 -11.85 -9.64 -0.45
N GLN A 449 -11.81 -10.10 -1.72
CA GLN A 449 -10.68 -10.82 -2.28
C GLN A 449 -9.32 -10.14 -2.15
N VAL A 450 -9.30 -8.81 -1.99
CA VAL A 450 -8.07 -8.04 -1.82
C VAL A 450 -7.21 -8.52 -0.64
N VAL A 451 -7.79 -9.21 0.34
CA VAL A 451 -7.01 -9.78 1.45
C VAL A 451 -6.18 -11.00 1.06
N TYR A 452 -6.47 -11.70 -0.05
CA TYR A 452 -5.57 -12.71 -0.59
C TYR A 452 -4.45 -12.08 -1.40
N ASP A 453 -4.76 -11.04 -2.18
CA ASP A 453 -3.77 -10.23 -2.88
C ASP A 453 -2.75 -9.68 -1.86
N SER A 454 -3.20 -9.23 -0.68
CA SER A 454 -2.30 -8.76 0.37
C SER A 454 -1.38 -9.81 0.97
N ASP A 455 -1.78 -11.10 0.99
CA ASP A 455 -0.91 -12.18 1.48
C ASP A 455 0.23 -12.46 0.50
N ILE A 456 -0.06 -12.46 -0.79
CA ILE A 456 0.96 -12.62 -1.83
C ILE A 456 1.95 -11.46 -1.77
N ILE A 457 1.45 -10.22 -1.67
CA ILE A 457 2.30 -9.02 -1.51
C ILE A 457 3.15 -9.11 -0.23
N TYR A 458 2.59 -9.67 0.86
CA TYR A 458 3.35 -9.91 2.08
C TYR A 458 4.49 -10.91 1.86
N GLN A 459 4.26 -12.00 1.15
CA GLN A 459 5.29 -12.99 0.82
C GLN A 459 6.38 -12.38 -0.07
N GLU A 460 6.00 -11.72 -1.16
CA GLU A 460 6.92 -11.06 -2.08
C GLU A 460 7.77 -9.98 -1.38
N PHE A 461 7.16 -9.15 -0.53
CA PHE A 461 7.90 -8.15 0.24
C PHE A 461 8.94 -8.81 1.15
N ASN A 462 8.61 -9.93 1.80
CA ASN A 462 9.57 -10.66 2.64
C ASN A 462 10.73 -11.26 1.85
N GLU A 463 10.52 -11.61 0.58
CA GLU A 463 11.56 -12.15 -0.30
C GLU A 463 12.43 -11.05 -0.93
N LEU A 464 11.81 -9.92 -1.29
CA LEU A 464 12.46 -8.85 -2.06
C LEU A 464 13.08 -7.75 -1.21
N ALA A 465 12.52 -7.45 -0.03
CA ALA A 465 12.95 -6.30 0.76
C ALA A 465 14.29 -6.52 1.46
N ASP A 466 15.12 -5.46 1.48
CA ASP A 466 16.36 -5.50 2.24
C ASP A 466 16.07 -5.70 3.74
N LYS A 467 16.99 -6.37 4.44
CA LYS A 467 16.90 -6.64 5.89
C LYS A 467 16.52 -5.40 6.72
N LYS A 468 17.06 -4.22 6.35
CA LYS A 468 16.74 -2.95 7.01
C LYS A 468 15.24 -2.63 6.99
N TYR A 469 14.57 -2.82 5.86
CA TYR A 469 13.13 -2.51 5.73
C TYR A 469 12.28 -3.55 6.44
N LEU A 470 12.69 -4.82 6.43
CA LEU A 470 12.03 -5.87 7.22
C LEU A 470 12.11 -5.58 8.72
N GLU A 471 13.28 -5.14 9.21
CA GLU A 471 13.46 -4.72 10.60
C GLU A 471 12.57 -3.52 10.93
N LEU A 472 12.56 -2.47 10.10
CA LEU A 472 11.69 -1.30 10.31
C LEU A 472 10.19 -1.64 10.26
N MET A 473 9.80 -2.59 9.40
CA MET A 473 8.41 -2.98 9.22
C MET A 473 7.89 -3.80 10.42
N PHE A 474 8.66 -4.79 10.89
CA PHE A 474 8.17 -5.80 11.81
C PHE A 474 8.75 -5.72 13.23
N GLN A 475 9.81 -4.96 13.47
CA GLN A 475 10.25 -4.68 14.85
C GLN A 475 9.37 -3.58 15.45
N ASN A 476 9.01 -3.77 16.72
CA ASN A 476 8.25 -2.81 17.53
C ASN A 476 9.18 -2.08 18.48
#